data_AF-A0A973UHD6-F1
#
_entry.id   AF-A0A973UHD6-F1
#
_cell.length_a   1.000
_cell.length_b   1.000
_cell.length_c   1.000
_cell.angle_alpha   90.00
_cell.angle_beta   90.00
_cell.angle_gamma   90.00
#
_symmetry.space_group_name_H-M   'P 1'
#
loop_
_entity.id
_entity.type
_entity.pdbx_description
1 polymer ?
#
loop_
_entity_poly.entity_id
_entity_poly.type
_entity_poly.pdbx_seq_one_letter_code
_entity_poly.pdbx_strand_id
1 'polypeptide(L)'
;PVDLHTDATDPARLSRLAAMAGGLRPGVTLGPCGGLGRLPAQAASRTADQLAAAGVTVVCLPQGGCGGAERRATAPVRLLRAAGVRVAAGSGALRDVSNPVGRGDPLEAAYLLASRHGLRPEDAYDAVSTSARAVLGLPEVRVEAGFPAELLAVRGDRLAGVLSLAYSRIVVHRGRVVARTSAVREYCNSAVAAELGLPRQGRGELS
;
A
#
# COMPACT_ATOMS: atom_id res chain seq x y z
N PRO A 1 -14.73 -0.97 13.90
CA PRO A 1 -13.56 -0.10 13.63
C PRO A 1 -14.08 1.25 13.12
N VAL A 2 -13.35 2.34 13.36
CA VAL A 2 -13.71 3.67 12.84
C VAL A 2 -12.67 4.07 11.78
N ASP A 3 -13.13 4.47 10.60
CA ASP A 3 -12.30 5.00 9.51
C ASP A 3 -12.84 6.36 9.09
N LEU A 4 -12.03 7.42 9.26
CA LEU A 4 -12.44 8.80 9.05
C LEU A 4 -11.67 9.43 7.91
N HIS A 5 -12.42 9.98 6.96
CA HIS A 5 -11.86 10.72 5.86
C HIS A 5 -11.49 12.15 6.27
N THR A 6 -10.21 12.50 6.19
CA THR A 6 -9.72 13.84 6.53
C THR A 6 -8.41 14.16 5.83
N ASP A 7 -8.24 15.43 5.43
CA ASP A 7 -6.97 15.95 4.91
C ASP A 7 -6.00 16.37 6.05
N ALA A 8 -6.41 16.27 7.32
CA ALA A 8 -5.55 16.52 8.48
C ALA A 8 -4.91 17.94 8.49
N THR A 9 -5.66 18.96 8.09
CA THR A 9 -5.21 20.37 8.01
C THR A 9 -5.45 21.18 9.28
N ASP A 10 -6.18 20.65 10.26
CA ASP A 10 -6.52 21.32 11.52
C ASP A 10 -5.93 20.52 12.70
N PRO A 11 -4.75 20.93 13.21
CA PRO A 11 -4.09 20.26 14.34
C PRO A 11 -4.98 20.19 15.58
N ALA A 12 -5.76 21.24 15.87
CA ALA A 12 -6.59 21.26 17.08
C ALA A 12 -7.72 20.22 16.99
N ARG A 13 -8.31 20.04 15.82
CA ARG A 13 -9.27 18.95 15.56
C ARG A 13 -8.62 17.58 15.67
N LEU A 14 -7.41 17.40 15.15
CA LEU A 14 -6.68 16.14 15.25
C LEU A 14 -6.30 15.81 16.69
N SER A 15 -5.88 16.79 17.49
CA SER A 15 -5.61 16.61 18.92
C SER A 15 -6.83 16.13 19.69
N ARG A 16 -8.01 16.73 19.43
CA ARG A 16 -9.27 16.28 20.05
C ARG A 16 -9.63 14.87 19.63
N LEU A 17 -9.47 14.56 18.34
CA LEU A 17 -9.74 13.22 17.81
C LEU A 17 -8.80 12.17 18.44
N ALA A 18 -7.50 12.45 18.51
CA ALA A 18 -6.52 11.58 19.15
C ALA A 18 -6.86 11.33 20.63
N ALA A 19 -7.24 12.38 21.36
CA ALA A 19 -7.67 12.25 22.75
C ALA A 19 -8.90 11.33 22.92
N MET A 20 -9.87 11.40 22.00
CA MET A 20 -11.03 10.50 22.02
C MET A 20 -10.68 9.07 21.55
N ALA A 21 -9.75 8.93 20.62
CA ALA A 21 -9.36 7.65 20.02
C ALA A 21 -8.72 6.69 21.03
N GLY A 22 -7.96 7.21 22.00
CA GLY A 22 -7.28 6.39 23.01
C GLY A 22 -8.22 5.53 23.87
N GLY A 23 -9.51 5.86 23.95
CA GLY A 23 -10.53 5.07 24.65
C GLY A 23 -11.28 4.05 23.77
N LEU A 24 -11.06 4.06 22.45
CA LEU A 24 -11.86 3.27 21.51
C LEU A 24 -11.21 1.91 21.23
N ARG A 25 -11.78 0.85 21.81
CA ARG A 25 -11.37 -0.55 21.58
C ARG A 25 -11.28 -0.96 20.09
N PRO A 26 -12.16 -0.50 19.17
CA PRO A 26 -12.09 -0.92 17.77
C PRO A 26 -10.93 -0.31 16.97
N GLY A 27 -10.15 0.61 17.56
CA GLY A 27 -9.13 1.39 16.85
C GLY A 27 -9.73 2.47 15.94
N VAL A 28 -8.92 3.51 15.67
CA VAL A 28 -9.27 4.61 14.78
C VAL A 28 -8.27 4.70 13.64
N THR A 29 -8.79 4.82 12.43
CA THR A 29 -8.02 5.05 11.20
C THR A 29 -8.37 6.41 10.62
N LEU A 30 -7.36 7.14 10.14
CA LEU A 30 -7.50 8.40 9.42
C LEU A 30 -6.90 8.28 8.03
N GLY A 31 -7.53 8.88 7.01
CA GLY A 31 -6.95 8.96 5.67
C GLY A 31 -7.64 10.01 4.78
N PRO A 32 -6.99 10.55 3.74
CA PRO A 32 -5.60 10.28 3.33
C PRO A 32 -4.56 11.13 4.06
N CYS A 33 -4.97 12.12 4.86
CA CYS A 33 -4.10 12.99 5.67
C CYS A 33 -3.01 13.76 4.88
N GLY A 34 -3.25 14.10 3.61
CA GLY A 34 -2.27 14.78 2.75
C GLY A 34 -1.89 16.18 3.23
N GLY A 35 -2.85 16.90 3.82
CA GLY A 35 -2.66 18.23 4.39
C GLY A 35 -1.77 18.31 5.62
N LEU A 36 -1.53 17.19 6.32
CA LEU A 36 -0.57 17.15 7.42
C LEU A 36 0.84 17.56 6.95
N GLY A 37 1.22 17.22 5.72
CA GLY A 37 2.50 17.59 5.13
C GLY A 37 2.65 19.09 4.80
N ARG A 38 1.56 19.86 4.88
CA ARG A 38 1.55 21.32 4.61
C ARG A 38 1.57 22.17 5.88
N LEU A 39 1.43 21.53 7.04
CA LEU A 39 1.50 22.23 8.31
C LEU A 39 2.95 22.65 8.61
N PRO A 40 3.16 23.71 9.42
CA PRO A 40 4.49 24.02 9.95
C PRO A 40 5.12 22.78 10.59
N ALA A 41 6.41 22.55 10.37
CA ALA A 41 7.09 21.30 10.73
C ALA A 41 6.86 20.88 12.19
N GLN A 42 6.92 21.83 13.14
CA GLN A 42 6.63 21.55 14.54
C GLN A 42 5.18 21.12 14.80
N ALA A 43 4.21 21.73 14.12
CA ALA A 43 2.81 21.36 14.26
C ALA A 43 2.54 19.96 13.69
N ALA A 44 3.13 19.65 12.54
CA ALA A 44 3.06 18.31 11.94
C ALA A 44 3.69 17.25 12.86
N SER A 45 4.87 17.52 13.42
CA SER A 45 5.55 16.61 14.35
C SER A 45 4.72 16.34 15.59
N ARG A 46 4.25 17.39 16.29
CA ARG A 46 3.40 17.23 17.47
C ARG A 46 2.12 16.46 17.17
N THR A 47 1.52 16.70 16.01
CA THR A 47 0.34 15.96 15.57
C THR A 47 0.67 14.48 15.37
N ALA A 48 1.79 14.16 14.71
CA ALA A 48 2.22 12.78 14.52
C ALA A 48 2.46 12.06 15.86
N ASP A 49 3.10 12.71 16.82
CA ASP A 49 3.35 12.17 18.17
C ASP A 49 2.03 11.88 18.90
N GLN A 50 1.05 12.80 18.82
CA GLN A 50 -0.28 12.61 19.40
C GLN A 50 -1.03 11.44 18.76
N LEU A 51 -0.98 11.31 17.44
CA LEU A 51 -1.61 10.20 16.72
C LEU A 51 -0.98 8.86 17.11
N ALA A 52 0.34 8.80 17.24
CA ALA A 52 1.07 7.62 17.67
C ALA A 52 0.69 7.23 19.11
N ALA A 53 0.69 8.19 20.04
CA ALA A 53 0.32 7.98 21.43
C ALA A 53 -1.14 7.48 21.59
N ALA A 54 -2.04 7.94 20.71
CA ALA A 54 -3.43 7.51 20.68
C ALA A 54 -3.66 6.17 19.97
N GLY A 55 -2.62 5.53 19.42
CA GLY A 55 -2.74 4.29 18.64
C GLY A 55 -3.51 4.45 17.33
N VAL A 56 -3.61 5.68 16.81
CA VAL A 56 -4.28 5.97 15.55
C VAL A 56 -3.45 5.43 14.39
N THR A 57 -4.12 4.79 13.44
CA THR A 57 -3.51 4.36 12.17
C THR A 57 -3.78 5.40 11.09
N VAL A 58 -2.80 5.66 10.23
CA VAL A 58 -2.98 6.51 9.05
C VAL A 58 -2.95 5.66 7.78
N VAL A 59 -4.01 5.74 6.97
CA VAL A 59 -4.06 5.18 5.62
C VAL A 59 -3.74 6.28 4.62
N CYS A 60 -2.66 6.11 3.84
CA CYS A 60 -2.26 7.08 2.83
C CYS A 60 -2.58 6.59 1.40
N LEU A 61 -2.83 7.53 0.50
CA LEU A 61 -3.21 7.26 -0.89
C LEU A 61 -2.18 7.86 -1.85
N PRO A 62 -1.03 7.20 -2.08
CA PRO A 62 0.09 7.76 -2.85
C PRO A 62 -0.22 8.01 -4.33
N GLN A 63 -1.29 7.42 -4.86
CA GLN A 63 -1.77 7.63 -6.23
C GLN A 63 -2.62 8.91 -6.38
N GLY A 64 -3.01 9.52 -5.25
CA GLY A 64 -3.91 10.66 -5.19
C GLY A 64 -5.09 10.39 -4.24
N GLY A 65 -5.65 11.47 -3.67
CA GLY A 65 -6.80 11.38 -2.76
C GLY A 65 -8.08 10.91 -3.44
N CYS A 66 -9.07 10.55 -2.61
CA CYS A 66 -10.45 10.38 -3.05
C CYS A 66 -11.18 11.75 -3.03
N GLY A 67 -12.30 11.86 -3.74
CA GLY A 67 -13.00 13.11 -4.03
C GLY A 67 -13.15 14.08 -2.86
N GLY A 68 -13.04 15.38 -3.15
CA GLY A 68 -13.13 16.48 -2.17
C GLY A 68 -11.78 17.00 -1.66
N ALA A 69 -10.67 16.30 -1.90
CA ALA A 69 -9.34 16.86 -1.66
C ALA A 69 -8.93 17.77 -2.83
N GLU A 70 -8.94 19.09 -2.63
CA GLU A 70 -8.56 20.06 -3.68
C GLU A 70 -7.14 19.85 -4.23
N ARG A 71 -6.26 19.19 -3.45
CA ARG A 71 -4.87 18.93 -3.83
C ARG A 71 -4.50 17.48 -3.62
N ARG A 72 -3.91 16.87 -4.65
CA ARG A 72 -3.36 15.52 -4.62
C ARG A 72 -2.04 15.52 -3.83
N ALA A 73 -2.11 15.28 -2.54
CA ALA A 73 -0.93 15.11 -1.68
C ALA A 73 -1.06 13.83 -0.85
N THR A 74 0.05 13.10 -0.73
CA THR A 74 0.17 11.95 0.19
C THR A 74 0.51 12.47 1.58
N ALA A 75 0.03 11.78 2.63
CA ALA A 75 0.48 12.03 4.00
C ALA A 75 2.03 12.04 4.10
N PRO A 76 2.62 12.80 5.05
CA PRO A 76 4.06 12.80 5.29
C PRO A 76 4.51 11.48 5.95
N VAL A 77 4.51 10.39 5.18
CA VAL A 77 4.68 9.01 5.67
C VAL A 77 5.97 8.79 6.45
N ARG A 78 7.07 9.48 6.08
CA ARG A 78 8.33 9.39 6.81
C ARG A 78 8.22 9.99 8.21
N LEU A 79 7.58 11.15 8.34
CA LEU A 79 7.34 11.80 9.62
C LEU A 79 6.44 10.92 10.50
N LEU A 80 5.33 10.43 9.94
CA LEU A 80 4.37 9.59 10.65
C LEU A 80 5.03 8.30 11.17
N ARG A 81 5.79 7.59 10.31
CA ARG A 81 6.50 6.37 10.73
C ARG A 81 7.59 6.65 11.75
N ALA A 82 8.33 7.75 11.61
CA ALA A 82 9.35 8.14 12.58
C ALA A 82 8.76 8.45 13.96
N ALA A 83 7.54 8.98 14.03
CA ALA A 83 6.80 9.19 15.27
C ALA A 83 6.17 7.91 15.84
N GLY A 84 6.23 6.78 15.13
CA GLY A 84 5.63 5.51 15.56
C GLY A 84 4.16 5.32 15.16
N VAL A 85 3.63 6.17 14.28
CA VAL A 85 2.28 5.98 13.72
C VAL A 85 2.27 4.76 12.81
N ARG A 86 1.31 3.84 13.01
CA ARG A 86 1.07 2.76 12.05
C ARG A 86 0.59 3.35 10.74
N VAL A 87 1.27 3.02 9.64
CA VAL A 87 0.92 3.49 8.30
C VAL A 87 0.50 2.31 7.44
N ALA A 88 -0.69 2.41 6.86
CA ALA A 88 -1.14 1.55 5.78
C ALA A 88 -1.32 2.38 4.50
N ALA A 89 -1.42 1.72 3.34
CA ALA A 89 -1.57 2.42 2.07
C ALA A 89 -2.47 1.67 1.09
N GLY A 90 -3.11 2.44 0.22
CA GLY A 90 -4.01 1.92 -0.81
C GLY A 90 -4.02 2.76 -2.07
N SER A 91 -4.72 2.28 -3.10
CA SER A 91 -4.82 2.98 -4.39
C SER A 91 -5.73 4.21 -4.34
N GLY A 92 -6.74 4.22 -3.47
CA GLY A 92 -7.72 5.30 -3.43
C GLY A 92 -8.69 5.22 -4.60
N ALA A 93 -8.94 6.38 -5.22
CA ALA A 93 -9.84 6.52 -6.36
C ALA A 93 -9.44 5.68 -7.59
N LEU A 94 -10.44 5.07 -8.24
CA LEU A 94 -10.25 4.18 -9.39
C LEU A 94 -11.36 4.42 -10.43
N ARG A 95 -10.98 4.94 -11.60
CA ARG A 95 -11.88 5.20 -12.74
C ARG A 95 -13.11 6.02 -12.33
N ASP A 96 -12.88 7.05 -11.52
CA ASP A 96 -13.89 7.97 -11.02
C ASP A 96 -13.48 9.44 -11.27
N VAL A 97 -14.32 10.39 -10.83
CA VAL A 97 -14.10 11.83 -11.01
C VAL A 97 -12.81 12.35 -10.35
N SER A 98 -12.31 11.65 -9.34
CA SER A 98 -11.10 11.99 -8.59
C SER A 98 -9.86 11.39 -9.25
N ASN A 99 -9.98 10.20 -9.83
CA ASN A 99 -8.94 9.55 -10.61
C ASN A 99 -9.54 8.86 -11.85
N PRO A 100 -9.44 9.45 -13.06
CA PRO A 100 -10.02 8.87 -14.27
C PRO A 100 -9.31 7.57 -14.70
N VAL A 101 -8.11 7.33 -14.15
CA VAL A 101 -7.36 6.10 -14.32
C VAL A 101 -7.31 5.36 -12.97
N GLY A 102 -6.22 4.64 -12.70
CA GLY A 102 -6.02 3.88 -11.46
C GLY A 102 -5.77 2.42 -11.78
N ARG A 103 -4.81 1.82 -11.06
CA ARG A 103 -4.41 0.43 -11.27
C ARG A 103 -5.12 -0.56 -10.35
N GLY A 104 -5.63 -0.09 -9.21
CA GLY A 104 -6.17 -0.98 -8.17
C GLY A 104 -5.14 -2.00 -7.66
N ASP A 105 -3.85 -1.72 -7.85
CA ASP A 105 -2.74 -2.60 -7.52
C ASP A 105 -2.02 -2.06 -6.28
N PRO A 106 -2.02 -2.79 -5.15
CA PRO A 106 -1.28 -2.40 -3.95
C PRO A 106 0.23 -2.23 -4.20
N LEU A 107 0.82 -2.98 -5.15
CA LEU A 107 2.25 -2.82 -5.48
C LEU A 107 2.55 -1.47 -6.14
N GLU A 108 1.59 -0.85 -6.83
CA GLU A 108 1.74 0.51 -7.35
C GLU A 108 1.81 1.52 -6.20
N ALA A 109 0.98 1.35 -5.16
CA ALA A 109 1.04 2.21 -3.98
C ALA A 109 2.38 2.09 -3.26
N ALA A 110 2.88 0.86 -3.07
CA ALA A 110 4.22 0.62 -2.51
C ALA A 110 5.33 1.22 -3.38
N TYR A 111 5.25 1.05 -4.71
CA TYR A 111 6.21 1.66 -5.64
C TYR A 111 6.25 3.19 -5.48
N LEU A 112 5.11 3.87 -5.38
CA LEU A 112 5.04 5.32 -5.20
C LEU A 112 5.55 5.76 -3.82
N LEU A 113 5.26 5.01 -2.75
CA LEU A 113 5.81 5.28 -1.44
C LEU A 113 7.34 5.19 -1.41
N ALA A 114 7.92 4.20 -2.09
CA ALA A 114 9.36 4.06 -2.20
C ALA A 114 9.97 5.15 -3.09
N SER A 115 9.46 5.30 -4.32
CA SER A 115 10.05 6.15 -5.36
C SER A 115 9.83 7.65 -5.17
N ARG A 116 8.67 8.06 -4.63
CA ARG A 116 8.33 9.48 -4.43
C ARG A 116 8.39 9.94 -2.98
N HIS A 117 8.16 9.05 -2.02
CA HIS A 117 8.07 9.42 -0.62
C HIS A 117 9.25 8.91 0.23
N GLY A 118 10.24 8.27 -0.41
CA GLY A 118 11.52 7.91 0.19
C GLY A 118 11.42 6.85 1.29
N LEU A 119 10.37 6.02 1.28
CA LEU A 119 10.36 4.81 2.10
C LEU A 119 11.32 3.77 1.53
N ARG A 120 11.88 2.93 2.40
CA ARG A 120 12.57 1.72 1.94
C ARG A 120 11.55 0.79 1.27
N PRO A 121 11.93 0.00 0.26
CA PRO A 121 11.02 -0.94 -0.41
C PRO A 121 10.25 -1.84 0.55
N GLU A 122 10.92 -2.33 1.60
CA GLU A 122 10.37 -3.23 2.62
C GLU A 122 9.28 -2.53 3.44
N ASP A 123 9.55 -1.29 3.85
CA ASP A 123 8.58 -0.47 4.58
C ASP A 123 7.37 -0.09 3.71
N ALA A 124 7.62 0.17 2.42
CA ALA A 124 6.57 0.49 1.47
C ALA A 124 5.67 -0.72 1.18
N TYR A 125 6.25 -1.91 1.08
CA TYR A 125 5.50 -3.15 0.93
C TYR A 125 4.72 -3.50 2.20
N ASP A 126 5.32 -3.35 3.38
CA ASP A 126 4.63 -3.55 4.66
C ASP A 126 3.34 -2.73 4.75
N ALA A 127 3.40 -1.45 4.36
CA ALA A 127 2.25 -0.53 4.36
C ALA A 127 1.07 -1.04 3.52
N VAL A 128 1.32 -1.79 2.44
CA VAL A 128 0.26 -2.31 1.55
C VAL A 128 -0.04 -3.80 1.78
N SER A 129 0.69 -4.45 2.70
CA SER A 129 0.56 -5.87 3.02
C SER A 129 0.22 -6.07 4.50
N THR A 130 1.19 -6.37 5.36
CA THR A 130 1.00 -6.68 6.78
C THR A 130 0.27 -5.56 7.52
N SER A 131 0.70 -4.30 7.35
CA SER A 131 0.07 -3.17 8.02
C SER A 131 -1.37 -2.96 7.53
N ALA A 132 -1.63 -3.04 6.22
CA ALA A 132 -2.99 -2.95 5.67
C ALA A 132 -3.89 -4.10 6.17
N ARG A 133 -3.34 -5.31 6.24
CA ARG A 133 -4.04 -6.50 6.73
C ARG A 133 -4.45 -6.37 8.21
N ALA A 134 -3.55 -5.85 9.04
CA ALA A 134 -3.83 -5.56 10.44
C ALA A 134 -4.91 -4.49 10.61
N VAL A 135 -4.89 -3.43 9.78
CA VAL A 135 -5.93 -2.38 9.78
C VAL A 135 -7.31 -2.95 9.41
N LEU A 136 -7.35 -3.90 8.49
CA LEU A 136 -8.58 -4.59 8.09
C LEU A 136 -9.05 -5.63 9.14
N GLY A 137 -8.31 -5.84 10.23
CA GLY A 137 -8.64 -6.83 11.26
C GLY A 137 -8.57 -8.28 10.77
N LEU A 138 -7.80 -8.53 9.70
CA LEU A 138 -7.66 -9.87 9.13
C LEU A 138 -6.61 -10.68 9.91
N PRO A 139 -6.75 -12.02 10.01
CA PRO A 139 -5.76 -12.87 10.69
C PRO A 139 -4.37 -12.70 10.09
N GLU A 140 -3.34 -12.67 10.91
CA GLU A 140 -1.95 -12.58 10.46
C GLU A 140 -1.62 -13.66 9.42
N VAL A 141 -0.71 -13.35 8.49
CA VAL A 141 -0.19 -14.28 7.48
C VAL A 141 1.33 -14.25 7.49
N ARG A 142 1.93 -15.44 7.52
CA ARG A 142 3.36 -15.67 7.36
C ARG A 142 3.58 -16.84 6.41
N VAL A 143 4.76 -16.93 5.82
CA VAL A 143 5.19 -18.10 5.05
C VAL A 143 5.69 -19.16 6.02
N GLU A 144 4.76 -19.71 6.80
CA GLU A 144 5.03 -20.67 7.87
C GLU A 144 3.79 -21.58 8.06
N ALA A 145 4.01 -22.81 8.52
CA ALA A 145 2.92 -23.73 8.83
C ALA A 145 1.98 -23.15 9.91
N GLY A 146 0.68 -23.35 9.75
CA GLY A 146 -0.34 -22.84 10.68
C GLY A 146 -0.93 -21.47 10.34
N PHE A 147 -0.31 -20.72 9.41
CA PHE A 147 -0.86 -19.45 8.92
C PHE A 147 -1.78 -19.64 7.71
N PRO A 148 -2.73 -18.72 7.46
CA PRO A 148 -3.59 -18.78 6.28
C PRO A 148 -2.77 -18.82 4.98
N ALA A 149 -3.14 -19.71 4.06
CA ALA A 149 -2.49 -19.86 2.76
C ALA A 149 -2.93 -18.77 1.76
N GLU A 150 -2.59 -17.52 2.10
CA GLU A 150 -2.82 -16.30 1.33
C GLU A 150 -1.48 -15.79 0.80
N LEU A 151 -1.18 -16.02 -0.48
CA LEU A 151 0.15 -15.75 -1.04
C LEU A 151 0.05 -15.00 -2.37
N LEU A 152 1.02 -14.11 -2.59
CA LEU A 152 1.28 -13.49 -3.87
C LEU A 152 2.69 -13.86 -4.31
N ALA A 153 2.81 -14.72 -5.32
CA ALA A 153 4.10 -15.00 -5.95
C ALA A 153 4.30 -14.03 -7.10
N VAL A 154 5.39 -13.26 -7.08
CA VAL A 154 5.73 -12.31 -8.15
C VAL A 154 7.13 -12.63 -8.65
N ARG A 155 7.33 -12.56 -9.96
CA ARG A 155 8.66 -12.77 -10.55
C ARG A 155 9.61 -11.61 -10.18
N GLY A 156 10.70 -11.92 -9.49
CA GLY A 156 11.80 -11.00 -9.18
C GLY A 156 12.66 -11.49 -8.02
N ASP A 157 13.90 -11.00 -7.94
CA ASP A 157 14.89 -11.49 -6.96
C ASP A 157 14.89 -10.69 -5.65
N ARG A 158 14.40 -9.44 -5.71
CA ARG A 158 14.35 -8.51 -4.58
C ARG A 158 13.13 -7.62 -4.69
N LEU A 159 12.64 -7.15 -3.55
CA LEU A 159 11.42 -6.36 -3.46
C LEU A 159 11.48 -5.08 -4.31
N ALA A 160 12.60 -4.37 -4.31
CA ALA A 160 12.76 -3.21 -5.19
C ALA A 160 12.61 -3.55 -6.69
N GLY A 161 13.08 -4.71 -7.13
CA GLY A 161 12.89 -5.17 -8.51
C GLY A 161 11.43 -5.55 -8.79
N VAL A 162 10.79 -6.23 -7.83
CA VAL A 162 9.36 -6.54 -7.87
C VAL A 162 8.52 -5.26 -8.00
N LEU A 163 8.75 -4.25 -7.16
CA LEU A 163 8.03 -2.98 -7.22
C LEU A 163 8.20 -2.25 -8.56
N SER A 164 9.27 -2.50 -9.32
CA SER A 164 9.48 -1.93 -10.65
C SER A 164 8.87 -2.74 -11.80
N LEU A 165 8.81 -4.08 -11.69
CA LEU A 165 8.61 -4.98 -12.84
C LEU A 165 7.61 -6.14 -12.57
N ALA A 166 6.73 -6.03 -11.58
CA ALA A 166 5.75 -7.04 -11.12
C ALA A 166 4.67 -7.49 -12.16
N TYR A 167 5.02 -7.67 -13.42
CA TYR A 167 4.09 -8.01 -14.50
C TYR A 167 3.61 -9.46 -14.44
N SER A 168 4.45 -10.40 -14.00
CA SER A 168 4.09 -11.82 -13.88
C SER A 168 3.85 -12.19 -12.41
N ARG A 169 2.64 -12.66 -12.09
CA ARG A 169 2.22 -12.94 -10.72
C ARG A 169 1.21 -14.08 -10.62
N ILE A 170 1.21 -14.78 -9.49
CA ILE A 170 0.24 -15.82 -9.11
C ILE A 170 -0.37 -15.42 -7.77
N VAL A 171 -1.70 -15.43 -7.70
CA VAL A 171 -2.45 -15.19 -6.46
C VAL A 171 -2.97 -16.52 -5.93
N VAL A 172 -2.62 -16.82 -4.69
CA VAL A 172 -3.12 -17.98 -3.94
C VAL A 172 -4.02 -17.47 -2.83
N HIS A 173 -5.27 -17.94 -2.82
CA HIS A 173 -6.25 -17.65 -1.79
C HIS A 173 -6.70 -18.97 -1.17
N ARG A 174 -6.61 -19.09 0.16
CA ARG A 174 -6.91 -20.33 0.91
C ARG A 174 -6.31 -21.59 0.28
N GLY A 175 -5.04 -21.50 -0.14
CA GLY A 175 -4.30 -22.63 -0.71
C GLY A 175 -4.64 -22.97 -2.16
N ARG A 176 -5.48 -22.17 -2.84
CA ARG A 176 -5.87 -22.36 -4.24
C ARG A 176 -5.34 -21.23 -5.10
N VAL A 177 -4.79 -21.56 -6.27
CA VAL A 177 -4.46 -20.54 -7.27
C VAL A 177 -5.76 -19.97 -7.83
N VAL A 178 -6.03 -18.69 -7.53
CA VAL A 178 -7.26 -17.99 -7.96
C VAL A 178 -7.01 -17.04 -9.13
N ALA A 179 -5.76 -16.60 -9.33
CA ALA A 179 -5.38 -15.81 -10.49
C ALA A 179 -3.94 -16.10 -10.91
N ARG A 180 -3.70 -16.05 -12.23
CA ARG A 180 -2.37 -16.10 -12.83
C ARG A 180 -2.28 -15.06 -13.93
N THR A 181 -1.28 -14.19 -13.84
CA THR A 181 -0.95 -13.20 -14.87
C THR A 181 0.47 -13.49 -15.34
N SER A 182 0.64 -13.63 -16.65
CA SER A 182 1.94 -13.85 -17.28
C SER A 182 2.22 -12.72 -18.25
N ALA A 183 3.43 -12.19 -18.23
CA ALA A 183 3.90 -11.21 -19.21
C ALA A 183 5.11 -11.76 -19.95
N VAL A 184 5.12 -11.59 -21.26
CA VAL A 184 6.25 -11.91 -22.14
C VAL A 184 6.88 -10.59 -22.57
N ARG A 185 8.21 -10.52 -22.51
CA ARG A 185 8.98 -9.40 -23.05
C ARG A 185 9.89 -9.91 -24.15
N GLU A 186 9.68 -9.41 -25.35
CA GLU A 186 10.46 -9.74 -26.54
C GLU A 186 11.30 -8.53 -26.94
N TYR A 187 12.57 -8.77 -27.26
CA TYR A 187 13.48 -7.76 -27.77
C TYR A 187 13.72 -8.04 -29.25
N CYS A 188 12.91 -7.44 -30.11
CA CYS A 188 13.05 -7.60 -31.56
C CYS A 188 14.30 -6.82 -32.01
N ASN A 189 15.35 -7.56 -32.42
CA ASN A 189 16.67 -7.11 -32.93
C ASN A 189 17.89 -7.36 -32.04
N SER A 190 17.83 -8.18 -30.99
CA SER A 190 19.09 -8.79 -30.51
C SER A 190 19.60 -9.74 -31.61
N ALA A 191 20.79 -9.53 -32.13
CA ALA A 191 21.42 -10.35 -33.20
C ALA A 191 21.65 -11.84 -32.83
N VAL A 192 21.04 -12.31 -31.75
CA VAL A 192 20.98 -13.71 -31.33
C VAL A 192 19.52 -14.15 -31.44
N ALA A 193 19.09 -14.47 -32.65
CA ALA A 193 17.93 -15.33 -32.88
C ALA A 193 18.35 -16.78 -32.58
N ALA A 194 18.58 -17.08 -31.31
CA ALA A 194 18.40 -18.44 -30.83
C ALA A 194 16.96 -18.49 -30.31
N GLU A 195 16.16 -19.44 -30.79
CA GLU A 195 14.86 -19.73 -30.18
C GLU A 195 15.09 -19.96 -28.68
N LEU A 196 14.83 -18.93 -27.87
CA LEU A 196 14.76 -19.09 -26.44
C LEU A 196 13.54 -19.99 -26.23
N GLY A 197 13.80 -21.26 -25.88
CA GLY A 197 12.83 -22.22 -25.38
C GLY A 197 12.17 -21.73 -24.10
N LEU A 198 11.45 -20.61 -24.21
CA LEU A 198 10.63 -20.05 -23.17
C LEU A 198 9.58 -21.11 -22.87
N PRO A 199 9.48 -21.60 -21.62
CA PRO A 199 8.46 -22.55 -21.25
C PRO A 199 7.10 -21.84 -21.39
N ARG A 200 6.49 -22.02 -22.56
CA ARG A 200 5.06 -21.75 -22.78
C ARG A 200 4.36 -22.83 -21.96
N GLN A 201 3.93 -22.48 -20.74
CA GLN A 201 3.03 -23.35 -19.98
C GLN A 201 1.65 -23.32 -20.65
N GLY A 202 1.56 -23.99 -21.80
CA GLY A 202 0.29 -24.42 -22.38
C GLY A 202 -0.31 -25.49 -21.46
N ARG A 203 -1.64 -25.46 -21.32
CA ARG A 203 -2.39 -26.53 -20.68
C ARG A 203 -1.96 -27.86 -21.33
N GLY A 204 -1.51 -28.81 -20.52
CA GLY A 204 -1.41 -30.19 -20.97
C GLY A 204 -2.78 -30.60 -21.51
N GLU A 205 -2.77 -31.17 -22.71
CA GLU A 205 -3.96 -31.76 -23.31
C GLU A 205 -4.51 -32.80 -22.33
N LEU A 206 -5.79 -32.66 -21.98
CA LEU A 206 -6.54 -33.73 -21.36
C LEU A 206 -6.75 -34.76 -22.48
N SER A 207 -6.05 -35.89 -22.35
CA SER A 207 -6.30 -37.08 -23.18
C SER A 207 -7.69 -37.65 -22.94
#